data_AF-A0A1G1KCV7-F1
#
_entry.id   AF-A0A1G1KCV7-F1
#
_cell.length_a   1.000
_cell.length_b   1.000
_cell.length_c   1.000
_cell.angle_alpha   90.00
_cell.angle_beta   90.00
_cell.angle_gamma   90.00
#
_symmetry.space_group_name_H-M   'P 1'
#
loop_
_entity.id
_entity.type
_entity.pdbx_description
1 polymer ?
#
loop_
_entity_poly.entity_id
_entity_poly.type
_entity_poly.pdbx_seq_one_letter_code
_entity_poly.pdbx_strand_id
1 'polypeptide(L)' 'MKLYFVLQKIAEAEEIVADETEVGQRLAALAEEAKRPLDEVRHVFEEDVRESLREARTIDFLLANAKLEEKQ' A
#
# COMPACT_ATOMS: atom_id res chain seq x y z
N MET A 1 12.41 9.53 5.00
CA MET A 1 12.87 9.97 3.67
C MET A 1 13.71 8.95 2.89
N LYS A 2 14.76 8.32 3.44
CA LYS A 2 15.54 7.31 2.67
C LYS A 2 14.81 5.97 2.45
N LEU A 3 14.11 5.48 3.48
CA LEU A 3 13.39 4.20 3.42
C LEU A 3 12.28 4.21 2.35
N TYR A 4 11.42 5.23 2.37
CA TYR A 4 10.35 5.40 1.38
C TYR A 4 10.90 5.40 -0.07
N PHE A 5 11.99 6.11 -0.33
CA PHE A 5 12.64 6.11 -1.65
C PHE A 5 13.12 4.71 -2.06
N VAL A 6 13.70 3.94 -1.14
CA VAL A 6 14.14 2.57 -1.40
C VAL A 6 12.94 1.66 -1.70
N LEU A 7 11.88 1.73 -0.90
CA LEU A 7 10.67 0.94 -1.12
C LEU A 7 10.03 1.28 -2.47
N GLN A 8 9.95 2.56 -2.82
CA GLN A 8 9.46 2.98 -4.14
C GLN A 8 10.30 2.40 -5.28
N LYS A 9 11.63 2.44 -5.18
CA LYS A 9 12.51 1.91 -6.23
C LYS A 9 12.40 0.39 -6.38
N ILE A 10 12.19 -0.33 -5.29
CA ILE A 10 11.96 -1.77 -5.32
C ILE A 10 10.59 -2.07 -5.95
N ALA A 11 9.55 -1.36 -5.54
CA ALA A 11 8.22 -1.51 -6.13
C ALA A 11 8.24 -1.28 -7.65
N GLU A 12 8.97 -0.27 -8.12
CA GLU A 12 9.17 0.02 -9.54
C GLU A 12 9.93 -1.10 -10.26
N ALA A 13 11.00 -1.63 -9.66
CA ALA A 13 11.84 -2.66 -10.27
C ALA A 13 11.15 -4.04 -10.36
N GLU A 14 10.33 -4.36 -9.37
CA GLU A 14 9.63 -5.65 -9.24
C GLU A 14 8.16 -5.58 -9.72
N GLU A 15 7.78 -4.46 -10.36
CA GLU A 15 6.43 -4.21 -10.90
C GLU A 15 5.31 -4.40 -9.85
N ILE A 16 5.59 -4.06 -8.59
CA ILE A 16 4.64 -4.17 -7.49
C ILE A 16 3.64 -3.02 -7.59
N VAL A 17 2.39 -3.38 -7.84
CA VAL A 17 1.26 -2.45 -7.92
C VAL A 17 0.26 -2.69 -6.78
N ALA A 18 -0.51 -1.65 -6.45
CA ALA A 18 -1.65 -1.81 -5.55
C ALA A 18 -2.78 -2.55 -6.29
N ASP A 19 -3.52 -3.37 -5.56
CA ASP A 19 -4.73 -4.01 -6.08
C ASP A 19 -5.90 -3.02 -5.99
N GLU A 20 -6.49 -2.69 -7.13
CA GLU A 20 -7.61 -1.74 -7.22
C GLU A 20 -8.86 -2.20 -6.44
N THR A 21 -9.02 -3.51 -6.23
CA THR A 21 -10.08 -4.05 -5.36
C THR A 21 -9.81 -3.67 -3.90
N GLU A 22 -8.56 -3.82 -3.46
CA GLU A 22 -8.13 -3.50 -2.10
C GLU A 22 -8.15 -1.99 -1.84
N VAL A 23 -7.76 -1.19 -2.85
CA VAL A 23 -7.90 0.28 -2.83
C VAL A 23 -9.38 0.66 -2.64
N GLY A 24 -10.29 0.06 -3.40
CA GLY A 24 -11.72 0.32 -3.28
C GLY A 24 -12.29 -0.05 -1.91
N GLN A 25 -11.88 -1.19 -1.35
CA GLN A 25 -12.31 -1.64 -0.02
C GLN A 25 -11.81 -0.70 1.09
N ARG A 26 -10.53 -0.27 1.02
CA ARG A 26 -9.95 0.69 1.96
C ARG A 26 -10.67 2.05 1.91
N LEU A 27 -10.94 2.56 0.71
CA LEU A 27 -11.69 3.82 0.54
C LEU A 27 -13.12 3.71 1.05
N ALA A 28 -13.80 2.58 0.85
CA ALA A 28 -15.13 2.33 1.38
C ALA A 28 -15.13 2.32 2.92
N ALA A 29 -14.16 1.65 3.54
CA ALA A 29 -14.01 1.63 4.99
C ALA A 29 -13.74 3.05 5.55
N LEU A 30 -12.88 3.83 4.90
CA LEU A 30 -12.61 5.23 5.28
C LEU A 30 -13.86 6.12 5.15
N ALA A 31 -14.65 5.93 4.10
CA ALA A 31 -15.91 6.65 3.89
C ALA A 31 -16.92 6.35 5.00
N GLU A 32 -17.05 5.08 5.38
CA GLU A 32 -17.90 4.65 6.49
C GLU A 32 -17.44 5.25 7.83
N GLU A 33 -16.15 5.15 8.15
CA GLU A 33 -15.57 5.67 9.39
C GLU A 33 -15.73 7.19 9.50
N ALA A 34 -15.43 7.92 8.42
CA ALA A 34 -15.54 9.37 8.36
C ALA A 34 -16.99 9.87 8.23
N LYS A 35 -17.96 8.98 7.98
CA LYS A 35 -19.35 9.30 7.63
C LYS A 35 -19.44 10.28 6.45
N ARG A 36 -18.58 10.08 5.45
CA ARG A 36 -18.50 10.91 4.24
C ARG A 36 -18.88 10.11 3.00
N PRO A 37 -19.37 10.76 1.93
CA PRO A 37 -19.58 10.09 0.65
C PRO A 37 -18.27 9.46 0.12
N LEU A 38 -18.39 8.26 -0.46
CA LEU A 38 -17.23 7.55 -1.02
C LEU A 38 -16.50 8.37 -2.08
N ASP A 39 -17.22 9.11 -2.92
CA ASP A 39 -16.61 9.92 -3.98
C ASP A 39 -15.74 11.06 -3.42
N GLU A 40 -16.14 11.64 -2.28
CA GLU A 40 -15.36 12.67 -1.60
C GLU A 40 -14.08 12.08 -1.01
N VAL A 41 -14.20 10.93 -0.33
CA VAL A 41 -13.05 10.22 0.23
C VAL A 41 -12.11 9.75 -0.87
N ARG A 42 -12.64 9.22 -1.97
CA ARG A 42 -11.86 8.82 -3.15
C ARG A 42 -11.08 10.00 -3.71
N HIS A 43 -11.73 11.15 -3.89
CA HIS A 43 -11.07 12.33 -4.44
C HIS A 43 -9.89 12.81 -3.59
N VAL A 44 -9.97 12.63 -2.27
CA VAL A 44 -8.95 13.12 -1.34
C VAL A 44 -7.86 12.09 -1.05
N PHE A 45 -8.20 10.81 -0.95
CA PHE A 45 -7.33 9.79 -0.36
C PHE A 45 -6.94 8.66 -1.32
N GLU A 46 -7.43 8.62 -2.55
CA GLU A 46 -7.15 7.50 -3.46
C GLU A 46 -5.64 7.31 -3.72
N GLU A 47 -4.90 8.39 -3.96
CA GLU A 47 -3.45 8.31 -4.18
C GLU A 47 -2.73 7.81 -2.92
N ASP A 48 -3.04 8.38 -1.75
CA ASP A 48 -2.43 7.99 -0.47
C ASP A 48 -2.69 6.51 -0.13
N VAL A 49 -3.93 6.04 -0.34
CA VAL A 49 -4.31 4.64 -0.13
C VAL A 49 -3.54 3.73 -1.10
N ARG A 50 -3.47 4.12 -2.38
CA ARG A 50 -2.74 3.35 -3.40
C ARG A 50 -1.25 3.26 -3.06
N GLU A 51 -0.63 4.36 -2.65
CA GLU A 51 0.77 4.38 -2.24
C GLU A 51 1.02 3.51 -1.00
N SER A 52 0.16 3.62 0.02
CA SER A 52 0.28 2.84 1.25
C SER A 52 0.15 1.34 0.99
N LEU A 53 -0.77 0.91 0.13
CA LEU A 53 -0.94 -0.49 -0.23
C LEU A 53 0.24 -1.03 -1.03
N ARG A 54 0.77 -0.24 -1.97
CA ARG A 54 1.98 -0.61 -2.72
C ARG A 54 3.18 -0.75 -1.78
N GLU A 55 3.34 0.18 -0.83
CA GLU A 55 4.41 0.12 0.17
C GLU A 55 4.30 -1.15 1.02
N ALA A 56 3.11 -1.46 1.54
CA ALA A 56 2.86 -2.68 2.31
C ALA A 56 3.24 -3.95 1.53
N ARG A 57 2.79 -4.07 0.28
CA ARG A 57 3.14 -5.20 -0.60
C ARG A 57 4.63 -5.30 -0.89
N THR A 58 5.32 -4.16 -0.97
CA THR A 58 6.77 -4.13 -1.15
C THR A 58 7.49 -4.67 0.08
N ILE A 59 7.01 -4.33 1.28
CA ILE A 59 7.52 -4.88 2.53
C ILE A 59 7.29 -6.40 2.58
N ASP A 60 6.09 -6.85 2.23
CA ASP A 60 5.77 -8.29 2.19
C ASP A 60 6.66 -9.05 1.20
N PHE A 61 6.90 -8.48 0.01
CA PHE A 61 7.86 -9.01 -0.96
C PHE A 61 9.26 -9.12 -0.36
N LEU A 62 9.74 -8.07 0.30
CA LEU A 62 11.06 -8.08 0.93
C LEU A 62 11.16 -9.14 2.04
N LEU A 63 10.11 -9.30 2.85
CA LEU A 63 10.07 -10.30 3.92
C LEU A 63 10.05 -11.73 3.37
N ALA A 64 9.31 -11.98 2.29
CA ALA A 64 9.25 -13.28 1.64
C ALA A 64 10.58 -13.68 0.96
N ASN A 65 11.34 -12.70 0.48
CA ASN A 65 12.63 -12.91 -0.19
C ASN A 65 13.84 -12.79 0.74
N ALA A 66 13.67 -12.17 1.91
CA ALA A 66 14.69 -12.18 2.94
C ALA A 66 14.92 -13.63 3.38
N LYS A 67 16.18 -14.07 3.36
CA LYS A 67 16.57 -15.31 4.04
C LYS A 67 16.28 -15.11 5.53
N LEU A 68 15.12 -15.58 5.98
CA LEU A 68 14.78 -15.64 7.39
C LEU A 68 15.69 -16.69 8.02
N GLU A 69 16.87 -16.27 8.46
CA GLU A 69 17.60 -17.01 9.48
C GLU A 69 16.79 -16.86 10.77
N GLU A 70 15.82 -17.76 10.97
CA GLU A 70 15.22 -17.96 12.29
C GLU A 70 16.36 -18.27 13.25
N LYS A 71 16.59 -17.36 14.21
CA LYS A 71 17.45 -17.66 15.35
C LYS A 71 16.76 -18.75 16.17
N GLN A 72 17.13 -20.00 15.91
CA GLN A 72 16.90 -21.13 16.80
C GLN A 72 17.66 -20.93 18.11
#